data_AF-A0A8I1NZD0-F1
#
_entry.id   AF-A0A8I1NZD0-F1
#
_cell.length_a   1.000
_cell.length_b   1.000
_cell.length_c   1.000
_cell.angle_alpha   90.00
_cell.angle_beta   90.00
_cell.angle_gamma   90.00
#
_symmetry.space_group_name_H-M   'P 1'
#
loop_
_entity.id
_entity.type
_entity.pdbx_description
1 polymer ?
#
loop_
_entity_poly.entity_id
_entity_poly.type
_entity_poly.pdbx_seq_one_letter_code
_entity_poly.pdbx_strand_id
1 'polypeptide(L)' 'MTKNASAADTGEPNTASIEFRIKPGVAWINGGAVGNAKTVSLTSAEAAYDLALGRISPASKPEPAEWKRSGAPDG' A
#
# COMPACT_ATOMS: atom_id res chain seq x y z
N MET A 1 39.13 -10.54 -22.11
CA MET A 1 38.70 -10.78 -20.73
C MET A 1 37.25 -10.36 -20.65
N THR A 2 36.33 -11.32 -20.74
CA THR A 2 34.91 -11.05 -20.98
C THR A 2 34.08 -11.64 -19.85
N LYS A 3 33.40 -10.76 -19.11
CA LYS A 3 32.06 -10.88 -18.50
C LYS A 3 32.03 -10.11 -17.17
N ASN A 4 31.73 -8.81 -17.27
CA ASN A 4 31.09 -8.10 -16.17
C ASN A 4 29.62 -8.55 -16.16
N ALA A 5 29.32 -9.52 -15.31
CA ALA A 5 27.96 -9.88 -14.94
C ALA A 5 27.92 -10.02 -13.41
N SER A 6 28.21 -8.92 -12.71
CA SER A 6 27.64 -8.72 -11.39
C SER A 6 26.24 -8.24 -11.65
N ALA A 7 25.28 -9.16 -11.58
CA ALA A 7 23.87 -8.86 -11.52
C ALA A 7 23.67 -7.86 -10.37
N ALA A 8 23.60 -6.58 -10.74
CA ALA A 8 22.99 -5.60 -9.89
C ALA A 8 21.50 -5.97 -9.91
N ASP A 9 21.08 -6.73 -8.91
CA ASP A 9 19.74 -6.76 -8.36
C ASP A 9 19.37 -5.32 -7.96
N THR A 10 19.27 -4.45 -8.97
CA THR A 10 18.74 -3.11 -8.81
C THR A 10 17.25 -3.34 -8.90
N GLY A 11 16.64 -3.61 -7.75
CA GLY A 11 15.22 -3.86 -7.63
C GLY A 11 14.43 -2.80 -8.40
N GLU A 12 14.01 -3.14 -9.62
CA GLU A 12 12.98 -2.40 -10.32
C GLU A 12 11.78 -2.42 -9.38
N PRO A 13 11.31 -1.26 -8.88
CA PRO A 13 10.08 -1.23 -8.13
C PRO A 13 9.04 -1.80 -9.09
N ASN A 14 8.54 -3.00 -8.80
CA ASN A 14 7.59 -3.71 -9.66
C ASN A 14 6.58 -2.70 -10.20
N THR A 15 6.68 -2.37 -11.50
CA THR A 15 5.90 -1.29 -12.13
C THR A 15 4.41 -1.63 -12.18
N ALA A 16 4.05 -2.85 -11.79
CA ALA A 16 2.68 -3.28 -11.58
C ALA A 16 2.07 -2.49 -10.42
N SER A 17 1.15 -1.59 -10.76
CA SER A 17 0.26 -0.96 -9.78
C SER A 17 -0.62 -2.03 -9.14
N ILE A 18 -0.56 -2.13 -7.81
CA ILE A 18 -1.36 -3.03 -6.99
C ILE A 18 -2.47 -2.21 -6.35
N GLU A 19 -3.67 -2.77 -6.29
CA GLU A 19 -4.77 -2.15 -5.56
C GLU A 19 -4.63 -2.38 -4.05
N PHE A 20 -4.63 -1.28 -3.31
CA PHE A 20 -4.63 -1.26 -1.86
C PHE A 20 -5.92 -0.61 -1.35
N ARG A 21 -6.49 -1.18 -0.29
CA ARG A 21 -7.56 -0.55 0.48
C ARG A 21 -6.95 0.50 1.41
N ILE A 22 -7.68 1.58 1.59
CA ILE A 22 -7.32 2.67 2.49
C ILE A 22 -8.07 2.46 3.81
N LYS A 23 -7.36 2.64 4.93
CA LYS A 23 -7.98 2.60 6.26
C LYS A 23 -9.01 3.72 6.37
N PRO A 24 -10.25 3.43 6.83
CA PRO A 24 -11.24 4.47 7.05
C PRO A 24 -10.70 5.55 7.99
N GLY A 25 -10.84 6.82 7.59
CA GLY A 25 -10.31 7.98 8.32
C GLY A 25 -8.91 8.45 7.88
N VAL A 26 -8.24 7.73 6.97
CA VAL A 26 -6.98 8.21 6.37
C VAL A 26 -7.27 9.16 5.22
N ALA A 27 -6.80 10.39 5.35
CA ALA A 27 -7.00 11.44 4.33
C ALA A 27 -5.84 11.54 3.31
N TRP A 28 -4.67 10.97 3.62
CA TRP A 28 -3.44 11.11 2.81
C TRP A 28 -2.66 9.81 2.74
N ILE A 29 -2.23 9.43 1.53
CA ILE A 29 -1.40 8.27 1.22
C ILE A 29 -0.26 8.72 0.31
N ASN A 30 0.98 8.33 0.63
CA ASN A 30 2.19 8.73 -0.12
C ASN A 30 2.27 10.24 -0.47
N GLY A 31 1.83 11.11 0.45
CA GLY A 31 1.80 12.57 0.23
C GLY A 31 0.69 13.08 -0.69
N GLY A 32 -0.14 12.20 -1.26
CA GLY A 32 -1.34 12.52 -2.01
C GLY A 32 -2.60 12.46 -1.14
N ALA A 33 -3.47 13.46 -1.28
CA ALA A 33 -4.78 13.44 -0.62
C ALA A 33 -5.70 12.42 -1.30
N VAL A 34 -6.17 11.43 -0.54
CA VAL A 34 -7.10 10.39 -1.04
C VAL A 34 -8.57 10.75 -0.83
N GLY A 35 -8.85 11.74 0.02
CA GLY A 35 -10.21 12.22 0.27
C GLY A 35 -11.13 11.11 0.78
N ASN A 36 -12.20 10.82 0.03
CA ASN A 36 -13.17 9.76 0.34
C ASN A 36 -12.91 8.46 -0.43
N ALA A 37 -11.75 8.30 -1.07
CA ALA A 37 -11.40 7.06 -1.76
C ALA A 37 -11.28 5.92 -0.75
N LYS A 38 -11.80 4.74 -1.12
CA LYS A 38 -11.69 3.51 -0.31
C LYS A 38 -10.51 2.64 -0.73
N THR A 39 -10.00 2.85 -1.93
CA THR A 39 -8.87 2.14 -2.52
C THR A 39 -7.95 3.11 -3.24
N VAL A 40 -6.70 2.71 -3.40
CA VAL A 40 -5.65 3.41 -4.15
C VAL A 40 -4.82 2.39 -4.90
N SER A 41 -4.43 2.72 -6.13
CA SER A 41 -3.49 1.90 -6.91
C SER A 41 -2.09 2.47 -6.74
N LEU A 42 -1.19 1.69 -6.15
CA LEU A 42 0.19 2.10 -5.87
C LEU A 42 1.15 1.00 -6.30
N THR A 43 2.41 1.33 -6.54
CA THR A 43 3.45 0.30 -6.66
C THR A 43 3.78 -0.29 -5.28
N SER A 44 4.38 -1.48 -5.23
CA SER A 44 4.84 -2.09 -3.97
C SER A 44 5.80 -1.18 -3.20
N ALA A 45 6.62 -0.38 -3.90
CA ALA A 45 7.58 0.53 -3.30
C ALA A 45 6.90 1.74 -2.64
N GLU A 46 5.91 2.35 -3.32
CA GLU A 46 5.13 3.45 -2.77
C GLU A 46 4.26 3.01 -1.59
N ALA A 47 3.66 1.82 -1.71
CA ALA A 47 2.81 1.27 -0.67
C ALA A 47 3.59 0.83 0.57
N ALA A 48 4.90 0.54 0.47
CA ALA A 48 5.69 -0.02 1.57
C ALA A 48 5.61 0.84 2.85
N TYR A 49 5.68 2.16 2.70
CA TYR A 49 5.62 3.08 3.83
C TYR A 49 4.23 3.10 4.48
N ASP A 50 3.17 3.28 3.68
CA ASP A 50 1.80 3.33 4.20
C ASP A 50 1.31 1.95 4.71
N LEU A 51 1.82 0.85 4.16
CA LEU A 51 1.62 -0.51 4.67
C LEU A 51 2.28 -0.66 6.04
N ALA A 52 3.52 -0.20 6.21
CA ALA A 52 4.23 -0.25 7.49
C ALA A 52 3.53 0.60 8.57
N LEU A 53 2.89 1.70 8.17
CA LEU A 53 2.08 2.53 9.06
C LEU A 53 0.66 1.98 9.31
N GLY A 54 0.26 0.90 8.63
CA GLY A 54 -1.09 0.35 8.72
C GLY A 54 -2.18 1.28 8.18
N ARG A 55 -1.82 2.22 7.30
CA ARG A 55 -2.74 3.16 6.64
C ARG A 55 -3.43 2.54 5.43
N ILE A 56 -2.76 1.60 4.77
CA ILE A 56 -3.30 0.84 3.65
C ILE A 56 -3.13 -0.66 3.88
N SER A 57 -3.87 -1.47 3.12
CA SER A 57 -3.78 -2.93 3.16
C SER A 57 -4.03 -3.49 1.76
N PRO A 58 -3.34 -4.56 1.32
CA PRO A 58 -3.55 -5.10 -0.01
C PRO A 58 -5.00 -5.54 -0.20
N ALA A 59 -5.65 -5.15 -1.29
CA ALA A 59 -7.05 -5.54 -1.53
C ALA A 59 -7.24 -7.07 -1.66
N SER A 60 -6.17 -7.79 -2.01
CA SER A 60 -6.12 -9.25 -2.07
C SER A 60 -6.02 -9.94 -0.71
N LYS A 61 -5.77 -9.20 0.38
CA LYS A 61 -5.69 -9.73 1.75
C LYS A 61 -6.97 -9.41 2.51
N PRO A 62 -7.32 -10.21 3.53
CA PRO A 62 -8.43 -9.88 4.41
C PRO A 62 -8.19 -8.52 5.06
N GLU A 63 -9.27 -7.74 5.20
CA GLU A 63 -9.21 -6.43 5.85
C GLU A 63 -8.75 -6.61 7.31
N PRO A 64 -7.79 -5.79 7.78
CA PRO A 64 -7.34 -5.85 9.17
C PRO A 64 -8.52 -5.67 10.14
N ALA A 65 -8.66 -6.55 11.12
CA ALA A 65 -9.74 -6.47 12.11
C ALA A 65 -9.73 -5.14 12.90
N GLU A 66 -8.55 -4.52 13.04
CA GLU A 66 -8.38 -3.19 13.61
C GLU A 66 -9.13 -2.08 12.84
N TRP A 67 -9.33 -2.25 11.53
CA TRP A 67 -10.07 -1.28 10.71
C TRP A 67 -11.58 -1.43 10.88
N LYS A 68 -12.03 -2.67 11.11
CA LYS A 68 -13.45 -2.95 11.39
C LYS A 68 -13.95 -2.30 12.67
N ARG A 69 -13.09 -2.13 13.67
CA ARG A 69 -13.46 -1.50 14.95
C ARG A 69 -13.77 0.01 14.78
N SER A 70 -13.26 0.66 13.74
CA SER A 70 -13.48 2.09 13.52
C SER A 70 -14.75 2.41 12.71
N GLY A 71 -15.52 1.40 12.28
CA GLY A 71 -16.72 1.56 11.45
C GLY A 71 -18.04 1.09 12.07
N ALA A 72 -18.02 0.50 13.26
CA ALA A 72 -19.23 0.15 13.98
C ALA A 72 -19.42 1.15 15.14
N PRO A 73 -20.43 2.04 15.11
CA PRO A 73 -20.98 2.50 16.37
C PRO A 73 -21.39 1.25 17.15
N ASP A 74 -20.82 1.11 18.33
CA ASP A 74 -21.21 0.17 19.38
C ASP A 74 -22.75 0.10 19.44
N GLY A 75 -23.30 -1.09 19.27
CA GLY A 75 -24.72 -1.39 19.40
C GLY A 75 -24.91 -2.41 20.50
#